data_AF-A0A914YQK3-F1
#
_entry.id   AF-A0A914YQK3-F1
#
_cell.length_a   1.000
_cell.length_b   1.000
_cell.length_c   1.000
_cell.angle_alpha   90.00
_cell.angle_beta   90.00
_cell.angle_gamma   90.00
#
_symmetry.space_group_name_H-M   'P 1'
#
loop_
_entity.id
_entity.type
_entity.pdbx_description
1 polymer ?
#
loop_
_entity_poly.entity_id
_entity_poly.type
_entity_poly.pdbx_seq_one_letter_code
_entity_poly.pdbx_strand_id
1 'polypeptide(L)'
;MFMRLWIAVSVLALFSANIEASSCGSGKFQNFMANVFIKLDCPSKMSQFNSCCNTHDSCYDRQMGQSRCDNAFCSCVKNAGKGTLCELDARKFCDWVIAYGAKAYKNAG
;
A
#
# COMPACT_ATOMS: atom_id res chain seq x y z
N MET A 1 11.43 -4.63 42.12
CA MET A 1 11.41 -3.45 41.22
C MET A 1 11.83 -3.78 39.79
N PHE A 2 12.83 -4.66 39.59
CA PHE A 2 13.33 -5.05 38.26
C PHE A 2 12.33 -5.78 37.34
N MET A 3 11.45 -6.63 37.89
CA MET A 3 10.46 -7.41 37.09
C MET A 3 9.45 -6.52 36.35
N ARG A 4 9.02 -5.41 36.96
CA ARG A 4 8.04 -4.47 36.37
C ARG A 4 8.64 -3.68 35.21
N LEU A 5 9.93 -3.36 35.30
CA LEU A 5 10.66 -2.68 34.24
C LEU A 5 10.84 -3.61 33.02
N TRP A 6 11.11 -4.90 33.26
CA TRP A 6 11.17 -5.92 32.20
C TRP A 6 9.84 -6.12 31.49
N ILE A 7 8.73 -6.24 32.23
CA ILE A 7 7.40 -6.34 31.61
C ILE A 7 7.09 -5.09 30.78
N ALA A 8 7.41 -3.89 31.28
CA ALA A 8 7.21 -2.65 30.52
C ALA A 8 8.07 -2.61 29.23
N VAL A 9 9.34 -3.05 29.30
CA VAL A 9 10.25 -3.13 28.15
C VAL A 9 9.76 -4.17 27.13
N SER A 10 9.31 -5.34 27.58
CA SER A 10 8.76 -6.37 26.70
C SER A 10 7.43 -5.95 26.05
N VAL A 11 6.56 -5.27 26.78
CA VAL A 11 5.31 -4.71 26.23
C VAL A 11 5.61 -3.59 25.22
N LEU A 12 6.55 -2.68 25.52
CA LEU A 12 6.99 -1.64 24.59
C LEU A 12 7.60 -2.22 23.31
N ALA A 13 8.37 -3.31 23.39
CA ALA A 13 8.94 -3.99 22.22
C ALA A 13 7.86 -4.64 21.34
N LEU A 14 6.74 -5.10 21.92
CA LEU A 14 5.60 -5.64 21.17
C LEU A 14 4.79 -4.55 20.45
N PHE A 15 4.85 -3.30 20.93
CA PHE A 15 4.23 -2.14 20.26
C PHE A 15 5.08 -1.55 19.13
N SER A 16 6.33 -1.99 18.98
CA SER A 16 7.20 -1.67 17.84
C SER A 16 6.81 -2.46 16.59
N ALA A 17 5.52 -2.53 16.26
CA ALA A 17 5.13 -2.80 14.89
C ALA A 17 5.66 -1.62 14.08
N ASN A 18 6.84 -1.80 13.47
CA ASN A 18 7.37 -0.86 12.50
C ASN A 18 6.41 -0.87 11.31
N ILE A 19 5.38 -0.03 11.39
CA ILE A 19 4.50 0.28 10.28
C ILE A 19 5.35 1.11 9.33
N GLU A 20 6.16 0.45 8.49
CA GLU A 20 6.70 1.08 7.29
C GLU A 20 5.55 1.82 6.62
N ALA A 21 5.71 3.13 6.44
CA ALA A 21 4.68 3.95 5.84
C ALA A 21 4.51 3.49 4.40
N SER A 22 3.45 2.71 4.13
CA SER A 22 3.01 2.49 2.76
C SER A 22 2.40 3.79 2.26
N SER A 23 2.91 4.30 1.16
CA SER A 23 2.36 5.46 0.46
C SER A 23 1.06 5.16 -0.28
N CYS A 24 0.64 3.88 -0.34
CA CYS A 24 -0.49 3.47 -1.15
C CYS A 24 -1.83 3.93 -0.59
N GLY A 25 -2.41 4.97 -1.20
CA GLY A 25 -3.73 5.52 -0.87
C GLY A 25 -3.72 7.05 -0.78
N SER A 26 -4.90 7.66 -0.78
CA SER A 26 -5.05 9.12 -0.78
C SER A 26 -5.26 9.71 0.63
N GLY A 27 -4.95 8.94 1.68
CA GLY A 27 -5.11 9.38 3.06
C GLY A 27 -4.76 8.31 4.10
N LYS A 28 -4.61 8.72 5.37
CA LYS A 28 -4.09 7.88 6.46
C LYS A 28 -4.83 6.54 6.62
N PHE A 29 -6.17 6.55 6.52
CA PHE A 29 -6.97 5.33 6.65
C PHE A 29 -6.76 4.37 5.47
N GLN A 30 -6.71 4.88 4.24
CA GLN A 30 -6.47 4.06 3.05
C GLN A 30 -5.06 3.48 3.06
N ASN A 31 -4.06 4.30 3.44
CA ASN A 31 -2.68 3.85 3.59
C ASN A 31 -2.57 2.76 4.66
N PHE A 32 -3.25 2.92 5.79
CA PHE A 32 -3.31 1.88 6.82
C PHE A 32 -3.90 0.58 6.28
N MET A 33 -5.08 0.64 5.63
CA MET A 33 -5.72 -0.55 5.10
C MET A 33 -4.87 -1.24 4.03
N ALA A 34 -4.26 -0.48 3.12
CA ALA A 34 -3.35 -1.02 2.12
C ALA A 34 -2.16 -1.74 2.78
N ASN A 35 -1.57 -1.15 3.82
CA ASN A 35 -0.49 -1.76 4.57
C ASN A 35 -0.93 -3.06 5.23
N VAL A 36 -2.13 -3.09 5.83
CA VAL A 36 -2.69 -4.28 6.47
C VAL A 36 -2.87 -5.40 5.45
N PHE A 37 -3.52 -5.15 4.31
CA PHE A 37 -3.70 -6.18 3.28
C PHE A 37 -2.36 -6.72 2.78
N ILE A 38 -1.43 -5.84 2.42
CA ILE A 38 -0.15 -6.29 1.87
C ILE A 38 0.72 -6.97 2.94
N LYS A 39 0.74 -6.51 4.20
CA LYS A 39 1.53 -7.16 5.27
C LYS A 39 0.99 -8.50 5.70
N LEU A 40 -0.34 -8.65 5.77
CA LEU A 40 -0.96 -9.89 6.26
C LEU A 40 -0.86 -10.98 5.21
N ASP A 41 -1.19 -10.68 3.96
CA ASP A 41 -1.22 -11.68 2.91
C ASP A 41 0.18 -11.88 2.30
N CYS A 42 0.98 -10.81 2.23
CA CYS A 42 2.10 -10.69 1.29
C CYS A 42 3.28 -9.84 1.77
N PRO A 43 3.84 -10.06 2.98
CA PRO A 43 4.84 -9.17 3.56
C PRO A 43 6.10 -9.04 2.70
N SER A 44 6.51 -10.11 2.00
CA SER A 44 7.66 -10.11 1.10
C SER A 44 7.48 -9.27 -0.17
N LYS A 45 6.25 -8.86 -0.48
CA LYS A 45 5.90 -8.08 -1.67
C LYS A 45 5.62 -6.60 -1.37
N MET A 46 5.69 -6.20 -0.10
CA MET A 46 5.42 -4.83 0.35
C MET A 46 6.18 -3.78 -0.47
N SER A 47 7.51 -3.95 -0.60
CA SER A 47 8.34 -3.01 -1.34
C SER A 47 7.91 -2.86 -2.81
N GLN A 48 7.51 -3.97 -3.46
CA GLN A 48 7.08 -3.97 -4.86
C GLN A 48 5.74 -3.25 -5.03
N PHE A 49 4.76 -3.53 -4.15
CA PHE A 49 3.48 -2.83 -4.16
C PHE A 49 3.64 -1.33 -3.87
N ASN A 50 4.43 -0.96 -2.87
CA ASN A 50 4.72 0.45 -2.58
C ASN A 50 5.37 1.17 -3.76
N SER A 51 6.28 0.51 -4.48
CA SER A 51 6.88 1.07 -5.71
C SER A 51 5.82 1.32 -6.79
N CYS A 52 4.84 0.43 -6.94
CA CYS A 52 3.73 0.62 -7.87
C CYS A 52 2.89 1.84 -7.49
N CYS A 53 2.58 2.01 -6.20
CA CYS A 53 1.79 3.14 -5.71
C CYS A 53 2.53 4.46 -5.90
N ASN A 54 3.82 4.55 -5.55
CA ASN A 54 4.63 5.75 -5.80
C ASN A 54 4.67 6.15 -7.28
N THR A 55 4.74 5.17 -8.17
CA THR A 55 4.73 5.44 -9.62
C THR A 55 3.36 5.94 -10.09
N HIS A 56 2.28 5.40 -9.51
CA HIS A 56 0.91 5.81 -9.79
C HIS A 56 0.62 7.23 -9.28
N ASP A 57 1.00 7.54 -8.04
CA ASP A 57 0.88 8.87 -7.46
C ASP A 57 1.64 9.90 -8.30
N SER A 58 2.88 9.59 -8.71
CA SER A 58 3.64 10.50 -9.59
C SER A 58 2.99 10.69 -10.97
N CYS A 59 2.33 9.65 -11.49
CA CYS A 59 1.57 9.73 -12.74
C CYS A 59 0.33 10.64 -12.60
N TYR A 60 -0.35 10.54 -11.45
CA TYR A 60 -1.47 11.40 -11.07
C TYR A 60 -1.01 12.86 -10.90
N ASP A 61 0.06 13.11 -10.15
CA ASP A 61 0.64 14.45 -9.92
C ASP A 61 1.01 15.14 -11.24
N ARG A 62 1.51 14.37 -12.21
CA ARG A 62 1.88 14.87 -13.55
C ARG A 62 0.69 14.97 -14.50
N GLN A 63 -0.51 14.65 -14.06
CA GLN A 63 -1.74 14.71 -14.84
C GLN A 63 -1.62 13.98 -16.20
N MET A 64 -0.99 12.81 -16.22
CA MET A 64 -0.69 12.06 -17.45
C MET A 64 -1.90 11.32 -18.06
N GLY A 65 -3.09 11.51 -17.49
CA GLY A 65 -4.35 10.86 -17.86
C GLY A 65 -4.70 9.71 -16.92
N GLN A 66 -5.86 9.81 -16.25
CA GLN A 66 -6.29 8.86 -15.22
C GLN A 66 -6.25 7.40 -15.71
N SER A 67 -6.93 7.10 -16.82
CA SER A 67 -7.00 5.73 -17.35
C SER A 67 -5.62 5.17 -17.70
N ARG A 68 -4.71 6.01 -18.20
CA ARG A 68 -3.33 5.61 -18.49
C ARG A 68 -2.60 5.24 -17.19
N CYS A 69 -2.70 6.09 -16.17
CA CYS A 69 -2.08 5.86 -14.88
C CYS A 69 -2.64 4.59 -14.21
N ASP A 70 -3.97 4.42 -14.18
CA ASP A 70 -4.62 3.28 -13.55
C ASP A 70 -4.25 1.96 -14.24
N ASN A 71 -4.22 1.93 -15.57
CA ASN A 71 -3.82 0.74 -16.33
C ASN A 71 -2.34 0.37 -16.12
N ALA A 72 -1.46 1.38 -16.03
CA ALA A 72 -0.05 1.16 -15.71
C ALA A 72 0.13 0.61 -14.28
N PHE A 73 -0.60 1.18 -13.33
CA PHE A 73 -0.64 0.68 -11.95
C PHE A 73 -1.13 -0.77 -11.88
N CYS A 74 -2.25 -1.08 -12.52
CA CYS A 74 -2.81 -2.43 -12.61
C CYS A 74 -1.79 -3.45 -13.14
N SER A 75 -1.04 -3.07 -14.17
CA SER A 75 0.02 -3.92 -14.73
C SER A 75 1.16 -4.14 -13.73
N CYS A 76 1.56 -3.08 -13.01
CA CYS A 76 2.61 -3.14 -12.00
C CYS A 76 2.23 -4.07 -10.84
N VAL A 77 1.06 -3.88 -10.21
CA VAL A 77 0.65 -4.69 -9.05
C VAL A 77 0.39 -6.15 -9.42
N LYS A 78 -0.17 -6.42 -10.61
CA LYS A 78 -0.33 -7.80 -11.12
C LYS A 78 1.02 -8.49 -11.28
N ASN A 79 2.02 -7.80 -11.80
CA ASN A 79 3.38 -8.34 -11.90
C ASN A 79 4.03 -8.54 -10.54
N ALA A 80 3.84 -7.62 -9.58
CA ALA A 80 4.36 -7.74 -8.22
C ALA A 80 3.79 -8.96 -7.48
N GLY A 81 2.50 -9.25 -7.67
CA GLY A 81 1.81 -10.38 -7.05
C GLY A 81 1.83 -11.69 -7.85
N LYS A 82 2.39 -11.71 -9.07
CA LYS A 82 2.32 -12.87 -9.96
C LYS A 82 2.99 -14.11 -9.35
N GLY A 83 2.30 -15.25 -9.42
CA GLY A 83 2.79 -16.54 -8.96
C GLY A 83 2.86 -16.66 -7.44
N THR A 84 2.19 -15.78 -6.69
CA THR A 84 2.10 -15.83 -5.23
C THR A 84 0.65 -15.76 -4.76
N LEU A 85 0.43 -15.88 -3.45
CA LEU A 85 -0.89 -15.69 -2.84
C LEU A 85 -1.44 -14.25 -3.01
N CYS A 86 -0.58 -13.31 -3.41
CA CYS A 86 -0.86 -11.88 -3.54
C CYS A 86 -1.61 -11.51 -4.82
N GLU A 87 -1.83 -12.46 -5.74
CA GLU A 87 -2.52 -12.17 -6.99
C GLU A 87 -3.94 -11.64 -6.75
N LEU A 88 -4.61 -12.10 -5.69
CA LEU A 88 -5.93 -11.60 -5.33
C LEU A 88 -5.87 -10.14 -4.88
N ASP A 89 -4.89 -9.77 -4.07
CA ASP A 89 -4.74 -8.38 -3.61
C ASP A 89 -4.31 -7.48 -4.76
N ALA A 90 -3.39 -7.94 -5.63
CA ALA A 90 -3.04 -7.23 -6.85
C ALA A 90 -4.27 -6.89 -7.71
N ARG A 91 -5.21 -7.85 -7.86
CA ARG A 91 -6.48 -7.61 -8.57
C ARG A 91 -7.35 -6.59 -7.83
N LYS A 92 -7.55 -6.74 -6.52
CA LYS A 92 -8.36 -5.81 -5.71
C LYS A 92 -7.84 -4.38 -5.77
N PHE A 93 -6.53 -4.19 -5.63
CA PHE A 93 -5.92 -2.86 -5.71
C PHE A 93 -6.16 -2.23 -7.09
N CYS A 94 -6.00 -3.01 -8.16
CA CYS A 94 -6.33 -2.57 -9.52
C CYS A 94 -7.81 -2.15 -9.65
N ASP A 95 -8.73 -2.99 -9.17
CA ASP A 95 -10.17 -2.71 -9.24
C ASP A 95 -10.53 -1.44 -8.44
N TRP A 96 -9.89 -1.21 -7.29
CA TRP A 96 -10.13 -0.03 -6.46
C TRP A 96 -9.68 1.28 -7.11
N VAL A 97 -8.50 1.32 -7.75
CA VAL A 97 -8.08 2.56 -8.44
C VAL A 97 -8.98 2.88 -9.62
N ILE A 98 -9.44 1.87 -10.36
CA ILE A 98 -10.37 2.04 -11.49
C ILE A 98 -11.73 2.54 -10.99
N ALA A 99 -12.26 1.95 -9.91
CA ALA A 99 -13.59 2.28 -9.40
C ALA A 99 -13.63 3.62 -8.64
N TYR A 100 -12.56 3.96 -7.91
CA TYR A 100 -12.58 5.04 -6.92
C TYR A 100 -11.49 6.10 -7.10
N GLY A 101 -10.56 5.93 -8.05
CA GLY A 101 -9.41 6.81 -8.25
C GLY A 101 -9.75 8.20 -8.81
N ALA A 102 -10.94 8.40 -9.40
CA ALA A 102 -11.28 9.63 -10.11
C ALA A 102 -11.16 10.90 -9.26
N LYS A 103 -11.58 10.84 -7.99
CA LYS A 103 -11.46 11.97 -7.07
C LYS A 103 -10.00 12.24 -6.70
N ALA A 104 -9.21 11.18 -6.47
CA ALA A 104 -7.79 11.30 -6.17
C ALA A 104 -7.04 11.92 -7.36
N TYR A 105 -7.32 11.45 -8.58
CA TYR A 105 -6.73 11.99 -9.81
C TYR A 105 -7.04 13.47 -10.00
N LYS A 106 -8.30 13.88 -9.81
CA LYS A 106 -8.72 15.28 -9.95
C LYS A 106 -8.05 16.20 -8.92
N ASN A 107 -7.75 15.67 -7.74
CA ASN A 107 -7.14 16.42 -6.64
C ASN A 107 -5.61 16.38 -6.67
N ALA A 108 -5.01 15.50 -7.47
CA ALA A 108 -3.58 15.50 -7.72
C ALA A 108 -3.23 16.62 -8.71
N GLY A 109 -2.01 17.18 -8.63
CA GLY A 109 -1.62 18.37 -9.41
C GLY A 109 -2.14 19.69 -8.84
#